data_AF-A0A7R9USM4-F1
#
_entry.id   AF-A0A7R9USM4-F1
#
_cell.length_a   1.000
_cell.length_b   1.000
_cell.length_c   1.000
_cell.angle_alpha   90.00
_cell.angle_beta   90.00
_cell.angle_gamma   90.00
#
_symmetry.space_group_name_H-M   'P 1'
#
loop_
_entity.id
_entity.type
_entity.pdbx_description
1 polymer ?
#
loop_
_entity_poly.entity_id
_entity_poly.type
_entity_poly.pdbx_seq_one_letter_code
_entity_poly.pdbx_strand_id
1 'polypeptide(L)'
;VNGGAIFGWPGLRGLLESRGVALSAGEWARMYTVGTVAFSGSAPIAGNVLDRFGPRAASALAGALCALAFVGLALCTRARGLTLAYAALSVGGFCGYLAS
;
A
#
# COMPACT_ATOMS: atom_id res chain seq x y z
N VAL A 1 2.90 7.78 12.82
CA VAL A 1 3.82 7.65 11.65
C VAL A 1 3.24 6.58 10.71
N ASN A 2 2.21 6.88 9.92
CA ASN A 2 1.56 5.87 9.05
C ASN A 2 1.16 6.39 7.64
N GLY A 3 1.48 7.64 7.29
CA GLY A 3 1.32 8.17 5.92
C GLY A 3 2.45 7.80 4.95
N GLY A 4 3.50 7.13 5.42
CA GLY A 4 4.77 6.95 4.70
C GLY A 4 4.67 6.22 3.35
N ALA A 5 3.65 5.40 3.12
CA ALA A 5 3.49 4.69 1.84
C ALA A 5 3.06 5.59 0.67
N ILE A 6 2.25 6.63 0.95
CA ILE A 6 1.85 7.63 -0.05
C ILE A 6 2.96 8.70 -0.18
N PHE A 7 3.55 9.12 0.94
CA PHE A 7 4.63 10.12 0.94
C PHE A 7 5.99 9.57 0.45
N GLY A 8 6.24 8.27 0.58
CA GLY A 8 7.45 7.59 0.09
C GLY A 8 7.39 7.18 -1.38
N TRP A 9 6.29 7.48 -2.07
CA TRP A 9 6.07 7.18 -3.48
C TRP A 9 7.22 7.62 -4.41
N PRO A 10 7.78 8.84 -4.29
CA PRO A 10 8.92 9.24 -5.13
C PRO A 10 10.18 8.40 -4.89
N GLY A 11 10.44 7.99 -3.64
CA GLY A 11 11.60 7.15 -3.29
C GLY A 11 11.46 5.71 -3.81
N LEU A 12 10.23 5.20 -3.91
CA LEU A 12 9.95 3.87 -4.47
C LEU A 12 10.38 3.77 -5.94
N ARG A 13 10.30 4.85 -6.71
CA ARG A 13 10.73 4.85 -8.11
C ARG A 13 12.21 4.53 -8.25
N GLY A 14 13.06 5.23 -7.50
CA GLY A 14 14.51 5.01 -7.51
C GLY A 14 14.89 3.61 -7.05
N LEU A 15 14.15 3.03 -6.10
CA LEU A 15 14.35 1.66 -5.63
C LEU A 15 13.96 0.60 -6.67
N LEU A 16 12.93 0.85 -7.49
CA LEU A 16 12.54 -0.06 -8.57
C LEU A 16 13.52 0.04 -9.74
N GLU A 17 13.93 1.25 -10.10
CA GLU A 17 14.91 1.49 -11.16
C GLU A 17 16.28 0.88 -10.80
N SER A 18 16.74 0.97 -9.55
CA SER A 18 17.99 0.33 -9.10
C SER A 18 17.93 -1.21 -9.12
N ARG A 19 16.73 -1.79 -9.13
CA ARG A 19 16.48 -3.23 -9.31
C ARG A 19 16.28 -3.63 -10.78
N GLY A 20 16.50 -2.70 -11.72
CA GLY A 20 16.31 -2.93 -13.15
C GLY A 20 14.84 -2.97 -13.58
N VAL A 21 13.90 -2.53 -12.72
CA VAL A 21 12.49 -2.42 -13.05
C VAL A 21 12.22 -1.03 -13.61
N ALA A 22 12.23 -0.92 -14.94
CA ALA A 22 11.88 0.30 -15.64
C ALA A 22 10.38 0.30 -15.96
N LEU A 23 9.61 1.11 -15.22
CA LEU A 23 8.19 1.32 -15.50
C LEU A 23 8.02 2.50 -16.46
N SER A 24 7.12 2.33 -17.43
CA SER A 24 6.69 3.46 -18.26
C SER A 24 5.99 4.52 -17.41
N ALA A 25 5.96 5.77 -17.89
CA ALA A 25 5.25 6.86 -17.20
C ALA A 25 3.78 6.52 -16.93
N GLY A 26 3.12 5.83 -17.87
CA GLY A 26 1.74 5.39 -17.73
C GLY A 26 1.55 4.29 -16.68
N GLU A 27 2.48 3.34 -16.57
CA GLU A 27 2.45 2.30 -15.54
C GLU A 27 2.72 2.87 -14.14
N TRP A 28 3.68 3.80 -14.05
CA TRP A 28 3.96 4.53 -12.82
C TRP A 28 2.73 5.32 -12.34
N ALA A 29 2.15 6.14 -13.24
CA ALA A 29 0.94 6.90 -12.94
C ALA A 29 -0.22 5.99 -12.53
N ARG A 30 -0.43 4.87 -13.24
CA ARG A 30 -1.47 3.89 -12.91
C ARG A 30 -1.28 3.30 -11.52
N MET A 31 -0.06 2.93 -11.17
CA MET A 31 0.24 2.37 -9.86
C MET A 31 -0.08 3.38 -8.74
N TYR A 32 0.25 4.66 -8.93
CA TYR A 32 -0.17 5.72 -8.01
C TYR A 32 -1.69 5.84 -7.91
N THR A 33 -2.38 5.99 -9.06
CA THR A 33 -3.85 6.16 -9.11
C THR A 33 -4.57 5.00 -8.43
N VAL A 34 -4.17 3.75 -8.72
CA VAL A 34 -4.78 2.58 -8.10
C VAL A 34 -4.53 2.56 -6.59
N GLY A 35 -3.31 2.91 -6.14
CA GLY A 35 -2.99 3.03 -4.71
C GLY A 35 -3.86 4.07 -4.01
N THR A 36 -4.04 5.25 -4.61
CA THR A 36 -4.91 6.31 -4.07
C THR A 36 -6.38 5.88 -4.02
N VAL A 37 -6.90 5.26 -5.08
CA VAL A 37 -8.27 4.73 -5.09
C VAL A 37 -8.46 3.66 -4.03
N ALA A 38 -7.48 2.75 -3.87
CA ALA A 38 -7.54 1.72 -2.84
C ALA A 38 -7.48 2.30 -1.42
N PHE A 39 -6.65 3.33 -1.20
CA PHE A 39 -6.57 4.07 0.06
C PHE A 39 -7.91 4.72 0.42
N SER A 40 -8.51 5.47 -0.51
CA SER A 40 -9.79 6.12 -0.25
C SER A 40 -10.93 5.11 -0.11
N GLY A 41 -10.92 4.05 -0.93
CA GLY A 41 -11.92 2.98 -0.92
C GLY A 41 -11.85 2.07 0.31
N SER A 42 -10.73 2.02 1.04
CA SER A 42 -10.61 1.20 2.24
C SER A 42 -11.22 1.84 3.49
N ALA A 43 -11.53 3.14 3.46
CA ALA A 43 -12.15 3.87 4.57
C ALA A 43 -13.35 3.15 5.22
N PRO A 44 -14.41 2.78 4.48
CA PRO A 44 -15.56 2.09 5.08
C PRO A 44 -15.20 0.70 5.63
N ILE A 45 -14.26 -0.01 5.01
CA ILE A 45 -13.87 -1.36 5.44
C ILE A 45 -13.06 -1.27 6.73
N ALA A 46 -12.08 -0.38 6.78
CA ALA A 46 -11.24 -0.15 7.95
C ALA A 46 -12.07 0.33 9.15
N GLY A 47 -13.02 1.24 8.93
CA GLY A 47 -13.97 1.69 9.95
C GLY A 47 -14.80 0.52 10.50
N ASN A 48 -15.38 -0.30 9.62
CA ASN A 48 -16.13 -1.50 10.06
C ASN A 48 -15.28 -2.49 10.87
N VAL A 49 -14.01 -2.69 10.50
CA VAL A 49 -13.11 -3.58 11.26
C VAL A 49 -12.78 -2.98 12.62
N LEU A 50 -12.50 -1.68 12.67
CA LEU A 50 -12.21 -0.95 13.91
C LEU A 50 -13.41 -1.01 14.87
N ASP A 51 -14.61 -0.75 14.36
CA ASP A 51 -15.84 -0.71 15.17
C ASP A 51 -16.21 -2.09 15.73
N ARG A 52 -15.98 -3.17 14.96
CA ARG A 52 -16.38 -4.54 15.36
C ARG A 52 -15.33 -5.27 16.20
N PHE A 53 -14.05 -5.07 15.91
CA PHE A 53 -12.96 -5.85 16.50
C PHE A 53 -12.00 -5.02 17.35
N GLY A 54 -12.18 -3.70 17.36
CA GLY A 54 -11.36 -2.77 18.12
C GLY A 54 -9.99 -2.46 17.48
N PRO A 55 -9.27 -1.48 18.04
CA PRO A 55 -8.05 -0.93 17.46
C PRO A 55 -6.88 -1.90 17.41
N ARG A 56 -6.79 -2.85 18.35
CA ARG A 56 -5.71 -3.84 18.37
C ARG A 56 -5.80 -4.82 17.21
N ALA A 57 -7.01 -5.33 16.93
CA ALA A 57 -7.24 -6.23 15.80
C ALA A 57 -7.04 -5.51 14.46
N ALA A 58 -7.55 -4.27 14.34
CA ALA A 58 -7.35 -3.43 13.16
C ALA A 58 -5.86 -3.15 12.90
N SER A 59 -5.09 -2.83 13.95
CA SER A 59 -3.63 -2.63 13.86
C SER A 59 -2.88 -3.89 13.42
N ALA A 60 -3.24 -5.05 13.96
CA ALA A 60 -2.61 -6.32 13.59
C ALA A 60 -2.87 -6.66 12.11
N LEU A 61 -4.11 -6.46 11.64
CA LEU A 61 -4.49 -6.67 10.25
C LEU A 61 -3.74 -5.69 9.31
N ALA A 62 -3.64 -4.42 9.70
CA ALA A 62 -2.87 -3.41 8.99
C ALA A 62 -1.39 -3.81 8.86
N GLY A 63 -0.77 -4.26 9.95
CA GLY A 63 0.61 -4.75 9.95
C GLY A 63 0.82 -5.94 9.01
N ALA A 64 -0.08 -6.93 9.05
CA ALA A 64 -0.03 -8.09 8.18
C ALA A 64 -0.16 -7.72 6.69
N LEU A 65 -1.09 -6.82 6.36
CA LEU A 65 -1.27 -6.31 5.00
C LEU A 65 -0.01 -5.57 4.50
N CYS A 66 0.57 -4.70 5.33
CA CYS A 66 1.82 -4.02 5.00
C CYS A 66 2.97 -5.00 4.77
N ALA A 67 3.13 -6.01 5.62
CA ALA A 67 4.17 -7.03 5.47
C ALA A 67 4.03 -7.80 4.14
N LEU A 68 2.82 -8.25 3.81
CA LEU A 68 2.53 -8.92 2.54
C LEU A 68 2.79 -8.01 1.34
N ALA A 69 2.43 -6.73 1.45
CA ALA A 69 2.67 -5.75 0.41
C ALA A 69 4.17 -5.50 0.17
N PHE A 70 4.97 -5.41 1.24
CA PHE A 70 6.44 -5.29 1.11
C PHE A 70 7.05 -6.52 0.44
N VAL A 71 6.61 -7.73 0.79
CA VAL A 71 7.02 -8.96 0.11
C VAL A 71 6.65 -8.91 -1.37
N GLY A 72 5.44 -8.44 -1.69
CA GLY A 72 4.99 -8.23 -3.07
C GLY A 72 5.89 -7.26 -3.84
N LEU A 73 6.22 -6.11 -3.26
CA LEU A 73 7.14 -5.13 -3.85
C LEU A 73 8.58 -5.65 -3.98
N ALA A 74 8.99 -6.58 -3.10
CA ALA A 74 10.30 -7.20 -3.16
C ALA A 74 10.42 -8.23 -4.29
N LEU A 75 9.36 -9.00 -4.54
CA LEU A 75 9.39 -10.15 -5.45
C LEU A 75 8.81 -9.85 -6.84
N CYS A 76 7.92 -8.87 -6.97
CA CYS A 76 7.28 -8.56 -8.24
C CYS A 76 8.15 -7.64 -9.11
N THR A 77 8.40 -8.04 -10.35
CA THR A 77 9.07 -7.21 -11.36
C THR A 77 8.12 -6.67 -12.43
N ARG A 78 6.90 -7.22 -12.49
CA ARG A 78 5.87 -6.81 -13.46
C ARG A 78 5.03 -5.66 -12.90
N ALA A 79 4.71 -4.68 -13.74
CA ALA A 79 3.92 -3.50 -13.39
C ALA A 79 2.60 -3.84 -12.68
N ARG A 80 1.87 -4.88 -13.13
CA ARG A 80 0.62 -5.32 -12.49
C ARG A 80 0.81 -5.82 -11.06
N GLY A 81 1.85 -6.62 -10.82
CA GLY A 81 2.15 -7.14 -9.48
C GLY A 81 2.57 -6.02 -8.52
N LEU A 82 3.41 -5.10 -9.01
CA LEU A 82 3.79 -3.90 -8.27
C LEU A 82 2.60 -2.99 -7.94
N THR A 83 1.65 -2.86 -8.89
CA THR A 83 0.42 -2.09 -8.68
C THR A 83 -0.43 -2.68 -7.56
N LEU A 84 -0.61 -4.00 -7.54
CA LEU A 84 -1.37 -4.68 -6.49
C LEU A 84 -0.66 -4.59 -5.13
N ALA A 85 0.66 -4.78 -5.11
CA ALA A 85 1.45 -4.67 -3.90
C ALA A 85 1.39 -3.25 -3.33
N TYR A 86 1.47 -2.22 -4.18
CA TYR A 86 1.33 -0.84 -3.75
C TYR A 86 -0.08 -0.53 -3.22
N ALA A 87 -1.12 -1.01 -3.90
CA ALA A 87 -2.49 -0.85 -3.43
C ALA A 87 -2.70 -1.49 -2.04
N ALA A 88 -2.20 -2.72 -1.84
CA ALA A 88 -2.25 -3.39 -0.54
C ALA A 88 -1.48 -2.62 0.54
N LEU A 89 -0.33 -2.03 0.20
CA LEU A 89 0.45 -1.18 1.10
C LEU A 89 -0.35 0.07 1.50
N SER A 90 -1.00 0.73 0.54
CA SER A 90 -1.83 1.91 0.79
C SER A 90 -3.02 1.58 1.70
N VAL A 91 -3.68 0.44 1.48
CA VAL A 91 -4.77 -0.04 2.35
C VAL A 91 -4.26 -0.34 3.76
N GLY A 92 -3.18 -1.11 3.89
CA GLY A 92 -2.59 -1.43 5.18
C GLY A 92 -2.15 -0.19 5.95
N GLY A 93 -1.50 0.76 5.28
CA GLY A 93 -1.09 2.03 5.88
C GLY A 93 -2.26 2.87 6.39
N PHE A 94 -3.36 2.91 5.64
CA PHE A 94 -4.59 3.58 6.08
C PHE A 94 -5.23 2.91 7.30
N CYS A 95 -5.40 1.60 7.26
CA CYS A 95 -5.95 0.83 8.38
C CYS A 95 -5.10 1.02 9.65
N GLY A 96 -3.77 1.05 9.50
CA GLY A 96 -2.84 1.28 10.60
C GLY A 96 -2.90 2.71 11.14
N TYR A 97 -3.13 3.70 10.28
CA TYR A 97 -3.35 5.08 10.68
C TYR A 97 -4.65 5.26 11.47
N LEU A 98 -5.74 4.62 11.07
CA LEU A 98 -7.00 4.71 11.78
C LEU A 98 -7.00 4.00 13.14
N ALA A 99 -6.18 2.95 13.28
CA ALA A 99 -6.12 2.14 14.48
C ALA A 99 -5.14 2.67 15.55
N SER A 100 -4.34 3.69 15.20
CA SER A 100 -3.36 4.35 16.07
C SER A 100 -3.88 5.66 16.63
#